data_AF-A0A2I8ERY1-F1
#
_entry.id   AF-A0A2I8ERY1-F1
#
_cell.length_a   1.000
_cell.length_b   1.000
_cell.length_c   1.000
_cell.angle_alpha   90.00
_cell.angle_beta   90.00
_cell.angle_gamma   90.00
#
_symmetry.space_group_name_H-M   'P 1'
#
loop_
_entity.id
_entity.type
_entity.pdbx_description
1 polymer ?
#
loop_
_entity_poly.entity_id
_entity_poly.type
_entity_poly.pdbx_seq_one_letter_code
_entity_poly.pdbx_strand_id
1 'polypeptide(L)' 'MPVYDYECAECGTFEAARRIAERDEPASCPRCGTSAERVRVGAPALLGGASGGSSGGASESEGGYGMRHRGCSCCP' A
#
# COMPACT_ATOMS: atom_id res chain seq x y z
N MET A 1 -9.84 -2.03 13.42
CA MET A 1 -8.56 -2.70 13.72
C MET A 1 -7.60 -2.42 12.58
N PRO A 2 -6.32 -2.11 12.85
CA PRO A 2 -5.36 -1.87 11.77
C PRO A 2 -5.11 -3.16 10.97
N VAL A 3 -4.95 -2.99 9.66
CA VAL A 3 -4.64 -4.06 8.70
C VAL A 3 -3.17 -3.92 8.30
N TYR A 4 -2.49 -5.04 8.17
CA TYR A 4 -1.09 -5.11 7.74
C TYR A 4 -0.94 -6.13 6.62
N ASP A 5 -0.02 -5.85 5.70
CA ASP A 5 0.40 -6.76 4.64
C ASP A 5 1.43 -7.77 5.14
N TYR A 6 1.23 -9.03 4.78
CA TYR A 6 2.12 -10.16 5.04
C TYR A 6 2.47 -10.85 3.73
N GLU A 7 3.67 -11.41 3.64
CA GLU A 7 4.13 -12.12 2.45
C GLU A 7 4.34 -13.60 2.76
N CYS A 8 3.57 -14.44 2.07
CA CYS A 8 3.75 -15.87 2.08
C CYS A 8 4.62 -16.28 0.89
N ALA A 9 5.69 -17.03 1.13
CA ALA A 9 6.58 -17.53 0.08
C ALA A 9 5.89 -18.45 -0.94
N GLU A 10 4.78 -19.11 -0.56
CA GLU A 10 4.06 -20.03 -1.44
C GLU A 10 2.82 -19.39 -2.10
N CYS A 11 2.08 -18.56 -1.36
CA CYS A 11 0.79 -18.02 -1.80
C CYS A 11 0.84 -16.56 -2.28
N GLY A 12 1.90 -15.83 -1.93
CA GLY A 12 2.04 -14.39 -2.19
C GLY A 12 1.61 -13.50 -1.03
N THR A 13 1.41 -12.21 -1.32
CA THR A 13 1.03 -11.18 -0.35
C THR A 13 -0.45 -11.31 0.06
N PHE A 14 -0.75 -11.05 1.34
CA PHE A 14 -2.11 -10.98 1.86
C PHE A 14 -2.24 -9.96 2.99
N GLU A 15 -3.45 -9.45 3.18
CA GLU A 15 -3.79 -8.49 4.23
C GLU A 15 -4.37 -9.20 5.46
N ALA A 16 -3.92 -8.84 6.65
CA ALA A 16 -4.47 -9.36 7.91
C ALA A 16 -4.67 -8.26 8.95
N ALA A 17 -5.86 -8.24 9.57
CA ALA A 17 -6.19 -7.34 10.67
C ALA A 17 -5.53 -7.83 11.97
N ARG A 18 -4.58 -7.07 12.52
CA ARG A 18 -3.83 -7.45 13.74
C ARG A 18 -3.77 -6.31 14.72
N ARG A 19 -3.52 -6.61 16.00
CA ARG A 19 -3.25 -5.58 17.00
C ARG A 19 -1.86 -5.00 16.77
N ILE A 20 -1.67 -3.75 17.18
CA ILE A 20 -0.40 -3.04 17.06
C ILE A 20 0.76 -3.76 17.78
N ALA A 21 0.44 -4.43 18.89
CA ALA A 21 1.41 -5.20 19.68
C ALA A 21 1.86 -6.47 18.96
N GLU A 22 0.97 -7.08 18.16
CA GLU A 22 1.18 -8.36 17.47
C GLU A 22 1.62 -8.17 16.01
N ARG A 23 1.91 -6.92 15.61
CA ARG A 23 2.25 -6.56 14.22
C ARG A 23 3.60 -7.12 13.76
N ASP A 24 4.51 -7.38 14.69
CA ASP A 24 5.85 -7.91 14.39
C ASP A 24 5.87 -9.45 14.46
N GLU A 25 4.77 -10.08 14.89
CA GLU A 25 4.66 -11.53 14.95
C GLU A 25 4.30 -12.11 13.57
N PRO A 26 4.85 -13.28 13.20
CA PRO A 26 4.50 -13.95 11.96
C PRO A 26 3.02 -14.35 11.96
N ALA A 27 2.35 -14.18 10.82
CA ALA A 27 0.94 -14.54 10.64
C ALA A 27 0.81 -15.82 9.82
N SER A 28 -0.14 -16.69 10.16
CA SER A 28 -0.45 -17.87 9.35
C SER A 28 -1.19 -17.47 8.08
N CYS A 29 -0.70 -17.93 6.93
CA CYS A 29 -1.36 -17.70 5.65
C CYS A 29 -2.75 -18.37 5.64
N PRO A 30 -3.84 -17.68 5.28
CA PRO A 30 -5.18 -18.27 5.23
C PRO A 30 -5.36 -19.29 4.09
N ARG A 31 -4.41 -19.36 3.13
CA ARG A 31 -4.45 -20.29 2.01
C ARG A 31 -3.74 -21.61 2.29
N CYS A 32 -2.53 -21.57 2.86
CA CYS A 32 -1.71 -22.76 3.10
C CYS A 32 -1.38 -23.03 4.58
N GLY A 33 -1.63 -22.09 5.49
CA GLY A 33 -1.31 -22.20 6.91
C GLY A 33 0.15 -21.90 7.27
N THR A 34 1.03 -21.72 6.28
CA THR A 34 2.46 -21.42 6.49
C THR A 34 2.66 -20.06 7.18
N SER A 35 3.70 -19.96 8.01
CA SER A 35 4.11 -18.71 8.64
C SER A 35 4.58 -17.69 7.60
N ALA A 36 3.95 -16.52 7.58
CA ALA A 36 4.26 -15.40 6.71
C ALA A 36 4.78 -14.22 7.54
N GLU A 37 5.85 -13.59 7.05
CA GLU A 37 6.45 -12.43 7.69
C GLU A 37 5.73 -11.15 7.27
N ARG A 38 5.72 -10.16 8.15
CA ARG A 38 5.12 -8.86 7.83
C ARG A 38 5.93 -8.19 6.73
N VAL A 39 5.24 -7.74 5.69
CA VAL A 39 5.82 -6.85 4.68
C VAL A 39 6.05 -5.51 5.35
N ARG A 40 7.31 -5.23 5.68
CA ARG A 40 7.73 -3.88 6.03
C ARG A 40 7.83 -3.15 4.69
N VAL A 41 6.78 -2.41 4.33
CA VAL A 41 6.81 -1.47 3.20
C VAL A 41 7.81 -0.37 3.54
N GLY A 42 9.09 -0.69 3.34
CA GLY A 42 10.24 0.18 3.52
C GLY A 42 10.83 0.44 2.15
N ALA A 43 10.45 1.59 1.60
CA ALA A 43 10.88 2.20 0.34
C ALA A 43 10.31 1.57 -0.95
N PRO A 44 9.69 2.37 -1.84
CA PRO A 44 9.57 1.96 -3.23
C PRO A 44 10.99 1.79 -3.76
N ALA A 45 11.31 0.59 -4.25
CA ALA A 45 12.47 0.43 -5.10
C ALA A 45 12.21 1.24 -6.38
N LEU A 46 12.63 2.50 -6.39
CA LEU A 46 12.79 3.30 -7.60
C LEU A 46 13.99 2.71 -8.37
N LEU A 47 13.86 1.47 -8.85
CA LEU A 47 14.79 0.90 -9.80
C LEU A 47 14.27 1.23 -11.19
N GLY A 48 14.99 2.09 -11.88
CA GLY A 48 14.60 2.67 -13.16
C GLY A 48 14.26 1.62 -14.22
N GLY A 49 13.12 1.87 -14.88
CA GLY A 49 12.88 1.52 -16.26
C GLY A 49 12.64 0.04 -16.58
N ALA A 50 11.38 -0.39 -16.54
CA ALA A 50 10.74 -1.08 -17.67
C ALA A 50 9.24 -1.32 -17.37
N SER A 51 8.44 -1.07 -18.39
CA SER A 51 6.99 -1.16 -18.47
C SER A 51 6.41 -2.47 -17.90
N GLY A 52 5.36 -2.37 -17.07
CA GLY A 52 4.56 -3.53 -16.66
C GLY A 52 3.67 -3.18 -15.47
N GLY A 53 2.43 -2.78 -15.74
CA GLY A 53 1.49 -2.32 -14.72
C GLY A 53 0.99 -3.41 -13.77
N SER A 54 0.50 -2.98 -12.61
CA SER A 54 -0.66 -3.54 -11.94
C SER A 54 -1.18 -2.51 -10.92
N SER A 55 -2.45 -2.21 -11.06
CA SER A 55 -3.26 -1.29 -10.28
C SER A 55 -3.51 -1.78 -8.86
N GLY A 56 -3.25 -0.90 -7.89
CA GLY A 56 -3.71 -0.92 -6.50
C GLY A 56 -3.02 0.25 -5.80
N GLY A 57 -3.65 1.27 -5.26
CA GLY A 57 -5.03 1.44 -4.82
C GLY A 57 -5.00 1.89 -3.36
N ALA A 58 -4.52 3.10 -3.07
CA ALA A 58 -4.82 3.81 -1.82
C ALA A 58 -4.50 5.30 -2.01
N SER A 59 -5.57 6.07 -2.07
CA SER A 59 -5.69 7.52 -1.96
C SER A 59 -4.92 8.10 -0.78
N GLU A 60 -4.31 9.29 -0.95
CA GLU A 60 -4.34 10.46 -0.04
C GLU A 60 -3.23 11.46 -0.40
N SER A 61 -3.64 12.64 -0.85
CA SER A 61 -2.92 13.94 -1.01
C SER A 61 -3.50 14.58 -2.28
N GLU A 62 -4.35 15.59 -2.26
CA GLU A 62 -4.33 16.81 -1.47
C GLU A 62 -5.76 17.36 -1.42
N GLY A 63 -6.19 17.83 -0.24
CA GLY A 63 -7.24 18.84 -0.16
C GLY A 63 -6.76 20.13 -0.81
N GLY A 64 -6.85 20.20 -2.13
CA GLY A 64 -6.49 21.36 -2.94
C GLY A 64 -7.71 22.18 -3.32
N TYR A 65 -8.46 22.75 -2.37
CA TYR A 65 -9.35 23.89 -2.69
C TYR A 65 -8.52 25.18 -2.83
N GLY A 66 -7.47 25.10 -3.65
CA GLY A 66 -6.60 26.22 -3.99
C GLY A 66 -7.02 26.82 -5.33
N MET A 67 -8.16 27.49 -5.37
CA MET A 67 -8.50 28.38 -6.48
C MET A 67 -7.40 29.44 -6.61
N ARG A 68 -6.60 29.34 -7.68
CA ARG A 68 -5.74 30.42 -8.17
C ARG A 68 -5.59 30.32 -9.67
N HIS A 69 -6.64 30.73 -10.37
CA HIS A 69 -6.58 31.08 -11.78
C HIS A 69 -5.86 32.42 -11.94
N ARG A 70 -4.55 32.38 -12.20
CA ARG A 70 -3.84 33.52 -12.79
C ARG A 70 -3.64 33.23 -14.28
N GLY A 71 -4.58 33.70 -15.10
CA GLY A 71 -4.35 33.90 -16.54
C GLY A 71 -5.16 33.06 -17.55
N CYS A 72 -6.35 32.56 -17.21
CA CYS A 72 -7.26 31.97 -18.22
C CYS A 72 -8.51 32.83 -18.39
N SER A 73 -8.80 33.25 -19.61
CA SER A 73 -9.83 34.21 -20.02
C SER A 73 -11.27 33.64 -20.00
N CYS A 74 -11.64 32.89 -18.97
CA CYS A 74 -12.96 32.24 -18.94
C CYS A 74 -13.72 32.22 -17.61
N CYS A 75 -13.26 32.80 -16.48
CA CYS A 75 -14.09 32.86 -15.27
C CYS A 75 -13.79 34.11 -14.39
N PRO A 76 -14.80 34.97 -14.10
CA PRO A 76 -14.70 36.05 -13.11
C PRO A 76 -14.66 35.53 -11.66
#